data_AF-A0A0G1R3Z6-F1
#
_entry.id   AF-A0A0G1R3Z6-F1
#
_cell.length_a   1.000
_cell.length_b   1.000
_cell.length_c   1.000
_cell.angle_alpha   90.00
_cell.angle_beta   90.00
_cell.angle_gamma   90.00
#
_symmetry.space_group_name_H-M   'P 1'
#
loop_
_entity.id
_entity.type
_entity.pdbx_description
1 polymer ?
#
loop_
_entity_poly.entity_id
_entity_poly.type
_entity_poly.pdbx_seq_one_letter_code
_entity_poly.pdbx_strand_id
1 'polypeptide(L)'
;MADAKEVTLHALTGGPCGGKSTGRAKIVERLSDFGYSVLTPPEVATELFTNGVSIGGTGLSLKDFQRQALLMQLERENRYLEMARRFKNPKCIVLTDRECCDNAAYLPPGKFEKLIREMGLKKMELLLRYKSVHHLVTAALGAPEFYTKKNNSARKETVEEAIVLDRRTLDSWVGANHVQVVDNSTGFDEKISRLLKGICSVLGTPIPLEIERKFIVKMPLFAHGFVVVPADIEQVELRSDKEGSHRIRKRGSDGYYAYYETRKKNIRKGVKHEDEHMIRPQDYAQLLKSEKDPDSDVVKKNPQLFFVERPILRARCARGADIFPSYPIA
;
A
#
# COMPACT_ATOMS: atom_id res chain seq x y z
N MET A 1 -28.06 -6.65 18.47
CA MET A 1 -26.87 -7.51 18.36
C MET A 1 -25.79 -6.65 17.74
N ALA A 2 -24.65 -6.43 18.40
CA ALA A 2 -23.55 -5.68 17.80
C ALA A 2 -23.07 -6.46 16.56
N ASP A 3 -22.96 -5.80 15.41
CA ASP A 3 -22.41 -6.43 14.20
C ASP A 3 -21.07 -7.07 14.55
N ALA A 4 -20.97 -8.38 14.32
CA ALA A 4 -19.75 -9.11 14.61
C ALA A 4 -18.62 -8.54 13.73
N LYS A 5 -17.56 -8.05 14.38
CA LYS A 5 -16.37 -7.54 13.70
C LYS A 5 -15.83 -8.58 12.71
N GLU A 6 -15.96 -8.31 11.41
CA GLU A 6 -15.40 -9.16 10.35
C GLU A 6 -13.89 -8.94 10.28
N VAL A 7 -13.12 -9.94 10.69
CA VAL A 7 -11.66 -9.97 10.50
C VAL A 7 -11.36 -10.90 9.34
N THR A 8 -10.70 -10.37 8.32
CA THR A 8 -10.37 -11.09 7.08
C THR A 8 -8.89 -11.45 7.01
N LEU A 9 -8.61 -12.60 6.39
CA LEU A 9 -7.26 -13.09 6.08
C LEU A 9 -6.97 -12.84 4.60
N HIS A 10 -5.81 -12.26 4.29
CA HIS A 10 -5.38 -11.95 2.93
C HIS A 10 -3.98 -12.50 2.68
N ALA A 11 -3.77 -13.19 1.56
CA ALA A 11 -2.47 -13.74 1.20
C ALA A 11 -1.71 -12.85 0.22
N LEU A 12 -0.45 -12.55 0.52
CA LEU A 12 0.53 -12.06 -0.43
C LEU A 12 1.40 -13.25 -0.88
N THR A 13 1.27 -13.64 -2.14
CA THR A 13 1.96 -14.79 -2.74
C THR A 13 2.80 -14.36 -3.94
N GLY A 14 3.59 -15.28 -4.49
CA GLY A 14 4.44 -15.02 -5.65
C GLY A 14 5.77 -15.78 -5.61
N GLY A 15 6.44 -15.85 -6.75
CA GLY A 15 7.79 -16.40 -6.88
C GLY A 15 8.85 -15.60 -6.12
N PRO A 16 10.10 -16.11 -6.07
CA PRO A 16 11.22 -15.38 -5.49
C PRO A 16 11.40 -14.02 -6.18
N CYS A 17 11.85 -13.00 -5.44
CA CYS A 17 12.09 -11.67 -5.98
C CYS A 17 10.88 -10.95 -6.63
N GLY A 18 9.63 -11.32 -6.31
CA GLY A 18 8.43 -10.59 -6.76
C GLY A 18 8.17 -9.24 -6.07
N GLY A 19 8.93 -8.93 -5.02
CA GLY A 19 8.79 -7.68 -4.24
C GLY A 19 7.85 -7.79 -3.03
N LYS A 20 7.53 -9.01 -2.56
CA LYS A 20 6.60 -9.26 -1.44
C LYS A 20 6.97 -8.53 -0.16
N SER A 21 8.18 -8.68 0.35
CA SER A 21 8.57 -8.07 1.63
C SER A 21 8.52 -6.53 1.58
N THR A 22 9.00 -5.92 0.49
CA THR A 22 8.92 -4.47 0.27
C THR A 22 7.48 -4.00 0.06
N GLY A 23 6.70 -4.74 -0.73
CA GLY A 23 5.28 -4.47 -0.95
C GLY A 23 4.47 -4.54 0.35
N ARG A 24 4.68 -5.58 1.16
CA ARG A 24 4.06 -5.77 2.48
C ARG A 24 4.28 -4.57 3.38
N ALA A 25 5.53 -4.07 3.48
CA ALA A 25 5.82 -2.90 4.29
C ALA A 25 5.01 -1.67 3.85
N LYS A 26 4.99 -1.38 2.54
CA LYS A 26 4.21 -0.27 1.96
C LYS A 26 2.70 -0.46 2.13
N ILE A 27 2.19 -1.69 2.01
CA ILE A 27 0.76 -1.98 2.22
C ILE A 27 0.37 -1.77 3.68
N VAL A 28 1.19 -2.24 4.63
CA VAL A 28 0.93 -2.04 6.07
C VAL A 28 0.87 -0.55 6.39
N GLU A 29 1.82 0.24 5.89
CA GLU A 29 1.84 1.69 6.04
C GLU A 29 0.56 2.32 5.49
N ARG A 30 0.24 2.08 4.21
CA ARG A 30 -0.91 2.71 3.54
C ARG A 30 -2.27 2.28 4.09
N LEU A 31 -2.42 1.03 4.51
CA LEU A 31 -3.64 0.58 5.18
C LEU A 31 -3.75 1.17 6.59
N SER A 32 -2.64 1.36 7.29
CA SER A 32 -2.64 2.06 8.58
C SER A 32 -3.10 3.50 8.42
N ASP A 33 -2.71 4.19 7.33
CA ASP A 33 -3.22 5.52 6.98
C ASP A 33 -4.75 5.51 6.75
N PHE A 34 -5.32 4.39 6.30
CA PHE A 34 -6.78 4.20 6.13
C PHE A 34 -7.48 3.75 7.42
N GLY A 35 -6.75 3.72 8.53
CA GLY A 35 -7.23 3.35 9.86
C GLY A 35 -7.27 1.85 10.11
N TYR A 36 -6.59 1.01 9.32
CA TYR A 36 -6.51 -0.43 9.57
C TYR A 36 -5.43 -0.79 10.58
N SER A 37 -5.75 -1.73 11.46
CA SER A 37 -4.75 -2.54 12.14
C SER A 37 -4.40 -3.73 11.26
N VAL A 38 -3.17 -3.78 10.76
CA VAL A 38 -2.70 -4.87 9.88
C VAL A 38 -1.76 -5.76 10.67
N LEU A 39 -2.16 -7.00 10.93
CA LEU A 39 -1.28 -7.99 11.53
C LEU A 39 -0.54 -8.74 10.43
N THR A 40 0.78 -8.87 10.57
CA THR A 40 1.64 -9.56 9.58
C THR A 40 2.37 -10.73 10.24
N PRO A 41 1.80 -11.94 10.18
CA PRO A 41 2.48 -13.13 10.68
C PRO A 41 3.85 -13.31 10.00
N PRO A 42 4.90 -13.70 10.73
CA PRO A 42 6.19 -14.01 10.13
C PRO A 42 6.09 -15.29 9.28
N GLU A 43 6.85 -15.32 8.20
CA GLU A 43 6.93 -16.46 7.28
C GLU A 43 7.51 -17.69 8.01
N VAL A 44 6.73 -18.77 8.04
CA VAL A 44 7.08 -20.02 8.74
C VAL A 44 8.37 -20.64 8.20
N ALA A 45 8.55 -20.67 6.87
CA ALA A 45 9.74 -21.27 6.27
C ALA A 45 11.03 -20.53 6.70
N THR A 46 11.02 -19.19 6.64
CA THR A 46 12.15 -18.37 7.09
C THR A 46 12.43 -18.58 8.57
N GLU A 47 11.41 -18.64 9.42
CA GLU A 47 11.58 -18.96 10.85
C GLU A 47 12.22 -20.34 11.07
N LEU A 48 11.74 -21.39 10.40
CA LEU A 48 12.27 -22.73 10.53
C LEU A 48 13.76 -22.79 10.11
N PHE A 49 14.10 -22.24 8.94
CA PHE A 49 15.48 -22.24 8.44
C PHE A 49 16.42 -21.44 9.34
N THR A 50 15.99 -20.28 9.82
CA THR A 50 16.81 -19.43 10.71
C THR A 50 17.03 -20.06 12.08
N ASN A 51 16.17 -20.99 12.50
CA ASN A 51 16.29 -21.72 13.77
C ASN A 51 16.83 -23.14 13.59
N GLY A 52 17.56 -23.41 12.51
CA GLY A 52 18.36 -24.64 12.35
C GLY A 52 17.62 -25.83 11.75
N VAL A 53 16.35 -25.69 11.36
CA VAL A 53 15.65 -26.73 10.60
C VAL A 53 16.17 -26.74 9.17
N SER A 54 16.58 -27.91 8.68
CA SER A 54 17.11 -28.10 7.33
C SER A 54 16.39 -29.21 6.58
N ILE A 55 16.48 -29.20 5.25
CA ILE A 55 15.90 -30.21 4.36
C ILE A 55 17.03 -31.04 3.74
N GLY A 56 16.90 -32.36 3.79
CA GLY A 56 17.90 -33.30 3.26
C GLY A 56 19.13 -33.47 4.15
N GLY A 57 20.06 -34.34 3.75
CA GLY A 57 21.22 -34.70 4.57
C GLY A 57 20.79 -35.31 5.91
N THR A 58 21.17 -34.65 7.01
CA THR A 58 20.76 -35.00 8.38
C THR A 58 19.45 -34.32 8.83
N GLY A 59 18.85 -33.49 7.98
CA GLY A 59 17.61 -32.77 8.23
C GLY A 59 16.34 -33.56 7.88
N LEU A 60 15.21 -32.86 7.79
CA LEU A 60 13.92 -33.44 7.45
C LEU A 60 13.84 -33.83 5.97
N SER A 61 13.00 -34.82 5.65
CA SER A 61 12.59 -35.02 4.27
C SER A 61 11.80 -33.79 3.79
N LEU A 62 11.83 -33.51 2.48
CA LEU A 62 11.05 -32.41 1.91
C LEU A 62 9.55 -32.56 2.24
N LYS A 63 9.02 -33.79 2.23
CA LYS A 63 7.62 -34.06 2.57
C LYS A 63 7.33 -33.71 4.04
N ASP A 64 8.20 -34.12 4.95
CA ASP A 64 8.00 -33.89 6.39
C ASP A 64 8.15 -32.41 6.73
N PHE A 65 9.12 -31.72 6.12
CA PHE A 65 9.24 -30.28 6.25
C PHE A 65 7.95 -29.57 5.81
N GLN A 66 7.42 -29.90 4.63
CA GLN A 66 6.19 -29.28 4.12
C GLN A 66 4.98 -29.60 5.01
N ARG A 67 4.94 -30.80 5.62
CA ARG A 67 3.91 -31.15 6.61
C ARG A 67 3.98 -30.24 7.84
N GLN A 68 5.17 -30.08 8.42
CA GLN A 68 5.35 -29.25 9.62
C GLN A 68 5.11 -27.77 9.33
N ALA A 69 5.61 -27.28 8.19
CA ALA A 69 5.39 -25.91 7.74
C ALA A 69 3.89 -25.61 7.60
N LEU A 70 3.12 -26.51 6.96
CA LEU A 70 1.67 -26.34 6.80
C LEU A 70 0.93 -26.34 8.15
N LEU A 71 1.29 -27.23 9.08
CA LEU A 71 0.70 -27.26 10.42
C LEU A 71 0.94 -25.94 11.17
N MET A 72 2.17 -25.44 11.12
CA MET A 72 2.54 -24.18 11.75
C MET A 72 1.82 -22.99 11.10
N GLN A 73 1.69 -22.96 9.77
CA GLN A 73 0.94 -21.92 9.06
C GLN A 73 -0.54 -21.90 9.51
N LEU A 74 -1.20 -23.05 9.51
CA LEU A 74 -2.61 -23.16 9.91
C LEU A 74 -2.84 -22.69 11.35
N GLU A 75 -2.01 -23.16 12.29
CA GLU A 75 -2.12 -22.75 13.70
C GLU A 75 -1.85 -21.25 13.84
N ARG A 76 -0.82 -20.74 13.16
CA ARG A 76 -0.46 -19.32 13.20
C ARG A 76 -1.59 -18.45 12.67
N GLU A 77 -2.13 -18.75 11.49
CA GLU A 77 -3.28 -18.04 10.94
C GLU A 77 -4.45 -18.00 11.92
N ASN A 78 -4.78 -19.14 12.55
CA ASN A 78 -5.84 -19.23 13.53
C ASN A 78 -5.59 -18.29 14.72
N ARG A 79 -4.37 -18.31 15.29
CA ARG A 79 -3.98 -17.45 16.40
C ARG A 79 -4.02 -15.97 16.03
N TYR A 80 -3.53 -15.60 14.85
CA TYR A 80 -3.55 -14.22 14.39
C TYR A 80 -4.96 -13.69 14.14
N LEU A 81 -5.85 -14.51 13.59
CA LEU A 81 -7.27 -14.18 13.49
C LEU A 81 -7.91 -14.03 14.88
N GLU A 82 -7.58 -14.91 15.82
CA GLU A 82 -8.04 -14.84 17.21
C GLU A 82 -7.61 -13.54 17.90
N MET A 83 -6.35 -13.14 17.73
CA MET A 83 -5.79 -11.90 18.27
C MET A 83 -6.45 -10.69 17.61
N ALA A 84 -6.53 -10.66 16.27
CA ALA A 84 -7.14 -9.58 15.51
C ALA A 84 -8.61 -9.32 15.89
N ARG A 85 -9.39 -10.38 16.20
CA ARG A 85 -10.77 -10.23 16.70
C ARG A 85 -10.87 -9.51 18.04
N ARG A 86 -9.83 -9.59 18.88
CA ARG A 86 -9.77 -8.91 20.19
C ARG A 86 -9.28 -7.47 20.12
N PHE A 87 -8.78 -7.02 18.97
CA PHE A 87 -8.37 -5.62 18.82
C PHE A 87 -9.60 -4.71 18.90
N LYS A 88 -9.47 -3.56 19.59
CA LYS A 88 -10.54 -2.56 19.69
C LYS A 88 -10.87 -1.91 18.35
N ASN A 89 -9.88 -1.76 17.47
CA ASN A 89 -10.08 -1.18 16.14
C ASN A 89 -10.97 -2.11 15.28
N PRO A 90 -12.14 -1.66 14.80
CA PRO A 90 -13.01 -2.48 13.96
C PRO A 90 -12.39 -2.81 12.60
N LYS A 91 -11.53 -1.95 12.05
CA LYS A 91 -10.79 -2.20 10.81
C LYS A 91 -9.52 -2.99 11.11
N CYS A 92 -9.62 -4.32 11.15
CA CYS A 92 -8.48 -5.17 11.45
C CYS A 92 -8.39 -6.33 10.46
N ILE A 93 -7.22 -6.52 9.86
CA ILE A 93 -6.97 -7.60 8.90
C ILE A 93 -5.70 -8.35 9.27
N VAL A 94 -5.59 -9.58 8.76
CA VAL A 94 -4.35 -10.35 8.78
C VAL A 94 -3.82 -10.43 7.35
N LEU A 95 -2.61 -9.92 7.12
CA LEU A 95 -1.92 -9.95 5.83
C LEU A 95 -0.69 -10.85 5.92
N THR A 96 -0.70 -11.95 5.18
CA THR A 96 0.31 -12.99 5.24
C THR A 96 1.30 -12.94 4.07
N ASP A 97 2.53 -13.43 4.27
CA ASP A 97 3.59 -13.53 3.23
C ASP A 97 3.93 -15.02 3.02
N ARG A 98 3.47 -15.58 1.90
CA ARG A 98 3.50 -17.01 1.52
C ARG A 98 2.79 -17.96 2.48
N GLU A 99 1.72 -18.59 1.99
CA GLU A 99 0.85 -19.36 2.87
C GLU A 99 0.52 -20.77 2.40
N CYS A 100 -0.41 -21.43 3.10
CA CYS A 100 -0.75 -22.85 3.02
C CYS A 100 -0.70 -23.47 1.61
N CYS A 101 -1.16 -22.75 0.58
CA CYS A 101 -1.18 -23.24 -0.80
C CYS A 101 0.17 -23.11 -1.52
N ASP A 102 1.02 -22.13 -1.17
CA ASP A 102 2.35 -21.94 -1.76
C ASP A 102 3.25 -23.17 -1.57
N ASN A 103 3.04 -23.93 -0.50
CA ASN A 103 3.74 -25.19 -0.22
C ASN A 103 3.65 -26.18 -1.39
N ALA A 104 2.55 -26.14 -2.16
CA ALA A 104 2.37 -26.99 -3.33
C ALA A 104 3.42 -26.71 -4.43
N ALA A 105 3.90 -25.46 -4.55
CA ALA A 105 4.90 -25.08 -5.54
C ALA A 105 6.25 -25.77 -5.31
N TYR A 106 6.51 -26.23 -4.09
CA TYR A 106 7.76 -26.89 -3.69
C TYR A 106 7.69 -28.42 -3.73
N LEU A 107 6.51 -29.00 -4.02
CA LEU A 107 6.30 -30.44 -4.09
C LEU A 107 5.97 -30.89 -5.51
N PRO A 108 6.43 -32.06 -5.99
CA PRO A 108 6.02 -32.59 -7.29
C PRO A 108 4.49 -32.66 -7.43
N PRO A 109 3.95 -32.55 -8.66
CA PRO A 109 2.50 -32.62 -8.90
C PRO A 109 1.83 -33.81 -8.19
N GLY A 110 0.69 -33.59 -7.55
CA GLY A 110 -0.06 -34.61 -6.82
C GLY A 110 0.44 -34.92 -5.40
N LYS A 111 1.68 -34.53 -5.04
CA LYS A 111 2.24 -34.80 -3.70
C LYS A 111 1.64 -33.90 -2.64
N PHE A 112 1.31 -32.65 -2.97
CA PHE A 112 0.65 -31.74 -2.04
C PHE A 112 -0.77 -32.22 -1.72
N GLU A 113 -1.54 -32.64 -2.73
CA GLU A 113 -2.89 -33.18 -2.57
C GLU A 113 -2.90 -34.46 -1.74
N LYS A 114 -1.88 -35.32 -1.92
CA LYS A 114 -1.68 -36.50 -1.07
C LYS A 114 -1.36 -36.09 0.37
N LEU A 115 -0.45 -35.13 0.57
CA LEU A 115 -0.04 -34.65 1.89
C LEU A 115 -1.22 -34.08 2.69
N ILE A 116 -2.01 -33.17 2.10
CA ILE A 116 -3.16 -32.56 2.79
C ILE A 116 -4.25 -33.60 3.09
N ARG A 117 -4.44 -34.60 2.21
CA ARG A 117 -5.37 -35.71 2.45
C ARG A 117 -4.94 -36.60 3.61
N GLU A 118 -3.64 -36.90 3.73
CA GLU A 118 -3.06 -37.60 4.89
C GLU A 118 -3.17 -36.78 6.19
N MET A 119 -3.43 -35.47 6.10
CA MET A 119 -3.70 -34.59 7.24
C MET A 119 -5.21 -34.43 7.51
N GLY A 120 -6.08 -35.08 6.72
CA GLY A 120 -7.54 -34.94 6.83
C GLY A 120 -8.08 -33.61 6.30
N LEU A 121 -7.30 -32.88 5.49
CA LEU A 121 -7.65 -31.56 4.94
C LEU A 121 -8.04 -31.66 3.47
N LYS A 122 -8.94 -30.78 3.02
CA LYS A 122 -9.29 -30.60 1.61
C LYS A 122 -8.70 -29.31 1.06
N LYS A 123 -8.33 -29.32 -0.23
CA LYS A 123 -7.76 -28.13 -0.91
C LYS A 123 -8.70 -26.92 -0.81
N MET A 124 -10.00 -27.13 -1.02
CA MET A 124 -10.99 -26.05 -0.90
C MET A 124 -11.09 -25.46 0.51
N GLU A 125 -10.90 -26.26 1.55
CA GLU A 125 -10.88 -25.77 2.94
C GLU A 125 -9.68 -24.86 3.19
N LEU A 126 -8.55 -25.07 2.50
CA LEU A 126 -7.40 -24.16 2.56
C LEU A 126 -7.69 -22.86 1.80
N LEU A 127 -8.24 -22.96 0.58
CA LEU A 127 -8.51 -21.79 -0.27
C LEU A 127 -9.55 -20.84 0.34
N LEU A 128 -10.61 -21.38 0.94
CA LEU A 128 -11.72 -20.59 1.53
C LEU A 128 -11.35 -19.83 2.81
N ARG A 129 -10.15 -20.07 3.37
CA ARG A 129 -9.64 -19.30 4.53
C ARG A 129 -9.33 -17.85 4.18
N TYR A 130 -8.97 -17.60 2.92
CA TYR A 130 -8.52 -16.29 2.46
C TYR A 130 -9.66 -15.53 1.80
N LYS A 131 -9.85 -14.29 2.22
CA LYS A 131 -10.79 -13.35 1.58
C LYS A 131 -10.28 -12.94 0.20
N SER A 132 -8.95 -12.77 0.06
CA SER A 132 -8.29 -12.53 -1.23
C SER A 132 -6.85 -13.01 -1.23
N VAL A 133 -6.34 -13.19 -2.45
CA VAL A 133 -4.96 -13.63 -2.73
C VAL A 133 -4.36 -12.68 -3.75
N HIS A 134 -3.19 -12.13 -3.44
CA HIS A 134 -2.49 -11.18 -4.29
C HIS A 134 -1.14 -11.76 -4.70
N HIS A 135 -1.02 -12.18 -5.96
CA HIS A 135 0.18 -12.78 -6.52
C HIS A 135 1.08 -11.70 -7.14
N LEU A 136 2.23 -11.46 -6.51
CA LEU A 136 3.27 -10.59 -7.06
C LEU A 136 4.20 -11.40 -7.97
N VAL A 137 4.10 -11.18 -9.27
CA VAL A 137 4.94 -11.88 -10.27
C VAL A 137 6.42 -11.59 -10.01
N THR A 138 7.24 -12.64 -10.03
CA THR A 138 8.70 -12.58 -9.92
C THR A 138 9.30 -11.55 -10.88
N ALA A 139 10.31 -10.79 -10.44
CA ALA A 139 11.06 -9.89 -11.33
C ALA A 139 11.72 -10.65 -12.51
N ALA A 140 12.02 -11.94 -12.34
CA ALA A 140 12.53 -12.78 -13.43
C ALA A 140 11.62 -12.78 -14.68
N LEU A 141 10.32 -12.53 -14.50
CA LEU A 141 9.35 -12.42 -15.58
C LEU A 141 8.97 -10.95 -15.82
N GLY A 142 9.49 -10.36 -16.89
CA GLY A 142 9.12 -9.01 -17.34
C GLY A 142 9.91 -7.85 -16.70
N ALA A 143 10.85 -8.13 -15.78
CA ALA A 143 11.80 -7.13 -15.28
C ALA A 143 13.13 -7.77 -14.80
N PRO A 144 13.77 -8.64 -15.62
CA PRO A 144 14.88 -9.50 -15.23
C PRO A 144 16.10 -8.74 -14.70
N GLU A 145 16.29 -7.49 -15.09
CA GLU A 145 17.33 -6.59 -14.60
C GLU A 145 17.25 -6.33 -13.08
N PHE A 146 16.05 -6.49 -12.48
CA PHE A 146 15.85 -6.39 -11.03
C PHE A 146 15.89 -7.77 -10.33
N TYR A 147 16.03 -8.87 -11.08
CA TYR A 147 16.20 -10.20 -10.51
C TYR A 147 17.65 -10.40 -10.04
N THR A 148 17.91 -10.06 -8.78
CA THR A 148 19.26 -10.16 -8.21
C THR A 148 19.38 -11.30 -7.18
N LYS A 149 20.50 -12.02 -7.24
CA LYS A 149 20.91 -13.00 -6.21
C LYS A 149 21.62 -12.34 -5.01
N LYS A 150 22.00 -11.05 -5.13
CA LYS A 150 22.82 -10.34 -4.14
C LYS A 150 22.14 -10.13 -2.78
N ASN A 151 20.81 -9.98 -2.76
CA ASN A 151 20.09 -9.62 -1.53
C ASN A 151 19.63 -10.82 -0.70
N ASN A 152 19.94 -12.06 -1.11
CA ASN A 152 19.56 -13.23 -0.32
C ASN A 152 20.48 -14.42 -0.63
N SER A 153 21.42 -14.72 0.27
CA SER A 153 22.32 -15.89 0.19
C SER A 153 21.57 -17.24 0.18
N ALA A 154 20.27 -17.23 0.47
CA ALA A 154 19.39 -18.39 0.38
C ALA A 154 18.79 -18.65 -1.02
N ARG A 155 18.91 -17.72 -1.99
CA ARG A 155 18.33 -17.89 -3.34
C ARG A 155 19.27 -18.68 -4.25
N LYS A 156 18.81 -19.85 -4.69
CA LYS A 156 19.61 -20.77 -5.52
C LYS A 156 19.15 -20.78 -6.97
N GLU A 157 17.90 -20.38 -7.22
CA GLU A 157 17.19 -20.54 -8.48
C GLU A 157 17.77 -19.67 -9.61
N THR A 158 17.84 -20.22 -10.83
CA THR A 158 18.04 -19.44 -12.06
C THR A 158 16.82 -18.57 -12.39
N VAL A 159 16.92 -17.72 -13.41
CA VAL A 159 15.80 -16.90 -13.89
C VAL A 159 14.65 -17.82 -14.35
N GLU A 160 14.97 -18.86 -15.11
CA GLU A 160 14.02 -19.83 -15.66
C GLU A 160 13.35 -20.63 -14.54
N GLU A 161 14.14 -21.11 -13.57
CA GLU A 161 13.62 -21.82 -12.39
C GLU A 161 12.69 -20.93 -11.57
N ALA A 162 13.03 -19.64 -11.41
CA ALA A 162 12.19 -18.68 -10.72
C ALA A 162 10.86 -18.40 -11.44
N ILE A 163 10.86 -18.36 -12.78
CA ILE A 163 9.64 -18.22 -13.58
C ILE A 163 8.74 -19.46 -13.42
N VAL A 164 9.33 -20.66 -13.50
CA VAL A 164 8.59 -21.91 -13.32
C VAL A 164 8.00 -21.99 -11.91
N LEU A 165 8.78 -21.62 -10.89
CA LEU A 165 8.33 -21.60 -9.50
C LEU A 165 7.22 -20.55 -9.27
N ASP A 166 7.33 -19.37 -9.88
CA ASP A 166 6.29 -18.33 -9.83
C ASP A 166 4.97 -18.85 -10.40
N ARG A 167 5.01 -19.49 -11.57
CA ARG A 167 3.82 -20.09 -12.20
C ARG A 167 3.20 -21.19 -11.34
N ARG A 168 4.01 -22.11 -10.82
CA ARG A 168 3.54 -23.18 -9.91
C ARG A 168 2.93 -22.61 -8.62
N THR A 169 3.47 -21.50 -8.13
CA THR A 169 2.91 -20.78 -6.98
C THR A 169 1.53 -20.23 -7.32
N LEU A 170 1.37 -19.55 -8.46
CA LEU A 170 0.07 -19.05 -8.91
C LEU A 170 -0.95 -20.17 -9.11
N ASP A 171 -0.55 -21.26 -9.78
CA ASP A 171 -1.41 -22.41 -10.06
C ASP A 171 -1.94 -23.07 -8.77
N SER A 172 -1.17 -22.98 -7.67
CA SER A 172 -1.60 -23.51 -6.36
C SER A 172 -2.81 -22.80 -5.76
N TRP A 173 -3.15 -21.60 -6.25
CA TRP A 173 -4.26 -20.77 -5.80
C TRP A 173 -5.48 -20.81 -6.70
N VAL A 174 -5.48 -21.64 -7.75
CA VAL A 174 -6.65 -21.83 -8.61
C VAL A 174 -7.85 -22.25 -7.75
N GLY A 175 -8.95 -21.50 -7.88
CA GLY A 175 -10.17 -21.69 -7.09
C GLY A 175 -10.27 -20.86 -5.80
N ALA A 176 -9.24 -20.07 -5.45
CA ALA A 176 -9.35 -19.07 -4.38
C ALA A 176 -10.25 -17.90 -4.77
N ASN A 177 -10.80 -17.23 -3.75
CA ASN A 177 -11.59 -16.02 -3.93
C ASN A 177 -10.68 -14.81 -4.22
N HIS A 178 -11.16 -13.88 -5.06
CA HIS A 178 -10.53 -12.59 -5.34
C HIS A 178 -9.01 -12.67 -5.60
N VAL A 179 -8.60 -13.57 -6.50
CA VAL A 179 -7.19 -13.68 -6.91
C VAL A 179 -6.83 -12.50 -7.80
N GLN A 180 -5.83 -11.73 -7.40
CA GLN A 180 -5.24 -10.65 -8.18
C GLN A 180 -3.82 -11.02 -8.58
N VAL A 181 -3.51 -10.95 -9.87
CA VAL A 181 -2.13 -11.06 -10.37
C VAL A 181 -1.58 -9.66 -10.61
N VAL A 182 -0.42 -9.36 -10.04
CA VAL A 182 0.28 -8.08 -10.18
C VAL A 182 1.62 -8.31 -10.88
N ASP A 183 1.60 -8.10 -12.20
CA ASP A 183 2.75 -8.28 -13.10
C ASP A 183 3.80 -7.15 -12.99
N ASN A 184 4.86 -7.23 -13.79
CA ASN A 184 5.92 -6.22 -13.87
C ASN A 184 5.76 -5.27 -15.07
N SER A 185 4.55 -5.09 -15.61
CA SER A 185 4.31 -4.20 -16.77
C SER A 185 4.53 -2.71 -16.49
N THR A 186 4.72 -2.35 -15.22
CA THR A 186 4.83 -0.97 -14.72
C THR A 186 6.03 -0.83 -13.81
N GLY A 187 6.40 0.40 -13.44
CA GLY A 187 7.41 0.65 -12.41
C GLY A 187 7.02 0.04 -11.06
N PHE A 188 8.00 -0.17 -10.18
CA PHE A 188 7.77 -0.83 -8.88
C PHE A 188 6.73 -0.11 -8.02
N ASP A 189 6.73 1.23 -7.98
CA ASP A 189 5.75 2.00 -7.21
C ASP A 189 4.32 1.85 -7.75
N GLU A 190 4.16 1.79 -9.06
CA GLU A 190 2.87 1.52 -9.71
C GLU A 190 2.43 0.08 -9.49
N LYS A 191 3.37 -0.87 -9.47
CA LYS A 191 3.12 -2.28 -9.10
C LYS A 191 2.54 -2.36 -7.68
N ILE A 192 3.14 -1.66 -6.72
CA ILE A 192 2.63 -1.60 -5.34
C ILE A 192 1.30 -0.85 -5.26
N SER A 193 1.09 0.18 -6.07
CA SER A 193 -0.19 0.89 -6.14
C SER A 193 -1.32 -0.01 -6.66
N ARG A 194 -1.04 -0.87 -7.66
CA ARG A 194 -1.98 -1.89 -8.15
C ARG A 194 -2.27 -2.95 -7.10
N LEU A 195 -1.27 -3.39 -6.34
CA LEU A 195 -1.45 -4.29 -5.19
C LEU A 195 -2.38 -3.66 -4.14
N LEU A 196 -2.11 -2.41 -3.72
CA LEU A 196 -2.93 -1.69 -2.76
C LEU A 196 -4.37 -1.55 -3.26
N LYS A 197 -4.54 -1.25 -4.56
CA LYS A 197 -5.85 -1.13 -5.19
C LYS A 197 -6.65 -2.41 -5.11
N GLY A 198 -6.03 -3.56 -5.36
CA GLY A 198 -6.71 -4.85 -5.24
C GLY A 198 -7.12 -5.16 -3.80
N ILE A 199 -6.23 -4.95 -2.83
CA ILE A 199 -6.55 -5.17 -1.40
C ILE A 199 -7.70 -4.25 -0.96
N CYS A 200 -7.61 -2.95 -1.27
CA CYS A 200 -8.64 -1.98 -0.90
C CYS A 200 -9.99 -2.27 -1.56
N SER A 201 -10.00 -2.75 -2.81
CA SER A 201 -11.22 -3.17 -3.50
C SER A 201 -11.95 -4.30 -2.78
N VAL A 202 -11.20 -5.27 -2.21
CA VAL A 202 -11.77 -6.39 -1.45
C VAL A 202 -12.26 -5.92 -0.07
N LEU A 203 -11.56 -4.95 0.52
CA LEU A 203 -11.91 -4.35 1.81
C LEU A 203 -13.03 -3.30 1.73
N GLY A 204 -13.47 -2.92 0.53
CA GLY A 204 -14.42 -1.82 0.32
C GLY A 204 -13.88 -0.44 0.72
N THR A 205 -12.54 -0.28 0.80
CA THR A 205 -11.91 0.99 1.16
C THR A 205 -11.61 1.82 -0.09
N PRO A 206 -12.08 3.08 -0.17
CA PRO A 206 -11.69 3.97 -1.26
C PRO A 206 -10.20 4.34 -1.12
N ILE A 207 -9.44 4.24 -2.21
CA ILE A 207 -8.01 4.57 -2.23
C ILE A 207 -7.86 6.07 -2.52
N PRO A 208 -7.31 6.88 -1.61
CA PRO A 208 -6.83 8.21 -1.94
C PRO A 208 -5.51 8.06 -2.72
N LEU A 209 -5.47 8.58 -3.95
CA LEU A 209 -4.21 8.76 -4.68
C LEU A 209 -3.58 10.09 -4.22
N GLU A 210 -2.28 10.14 -3.86
CA GLU A 210 -1.35 11.24 -4.24
C GLU A 210 0.01 11.24 -3.49
N ILE A 211 1.06 11.74 -4.18
CA ILE A 211 2.23 12.39 -3.56
C ILE A 211 2.35 13.79 -4.18
N GLU A 212 2.11 14.85 -3.40
CA GLU A 212 2.22 16.25 -3.83
C GLU A 212 3.67 16.78 -3.65
N ARG A 213 4.23 17.48 -4.64
CA ARG A 213 5.49 18.25 -4.53
C ARG A 213 5.27 19.68 -5.04
N LYS A 214 5.79 20.68 -4.32
CA LYS A 214 5.64 22.10 -4.67
C LYS A 214 6.89 22.63 -5.36
N PHE A 215 6.69 23.35 -6.47
CA PHE A 215 7.73 23.98 -7.29
C PHE A 215 7.38 25.45 -7.53
N ILE A 216 8.39 26.28 -7.81
CA ILE A 216 8.14 27.58 -8.44
C ILE A 216 8.22 27.41 -9.93
N VAL A 217 7.32 28.10 -10.63
CA VAL A 217 7.27 28.07 -12.07
C VAL A 217 7.29 29.49 -12.62
N LYS A 218 8.00 29.69 -13.73
CA LYS A 218 8.07 30.97 -14.42
C LYS A 218 6.81 31.14 -15.27
N MET A 219 6.10 32.25 -15.07
CA MET A 219 4.89 32.57 -15.82
C MET A 219 5.22 33.35 -17.09
N PRO A 220 4.39 33.25 -18.14
CA PRO A 220 3.21 32.38 -18.22
C PRO A 220 3.54 30.94 -18.65
N LEU A 221 2.77 29.96 -18.16
CA LEU A 221 3.00 28.53 -18.41
C LEU A 221 2.77 28.13 -19.87
N PHE A 222 1.80 28.76 -20.54
CA PHE A 222 1.50 28.48 -21.95
C PHE A 222 2.70 28.77 -22.88
N ALA A 223 3.58 29.71 -22.52
CA ALA A 223 4.78 30.01 -23.28
C ALA A 223 5.80 28.85 -23.29
N HIS A 224 5.57 27.83 -22.44
CA HIS A 224 6.38 26.62 -22.33
C HIS A 224 5.63 25.38 -22.85
N GLY A 225 4.52 25.56 -23.59
CA GLY A 225 3.79 24.47 -24.25
C GLY A 225 2.82 23.69 -23.36
N PHE A 226 2.57 24.12 -22.12
CA PHE A 226 1.60 23.47 -21.24
C PHE A 226 0.16 23.85 -21.59
N VAL A 227 -0.72 22.85 -21.64
CA VAL A 227 -2.18 23.06 -21.58
C VAL A 227 -2.55 23.36 -20.13
N VAL A 228 -3.25 24.47 -19.92
CA VAL A 228 -3.56 25.00 -18.58
C VAL A 228 -5.06 25.12 -18.40
N VAL A 229 -5.56 24.64 -17.26
CA VAL A 229 -6.95 24.80 -16.83
C VAL A 229 -7.00 25.73 -15.61
N PRO A 230 -7.76 26.85 -15.66
CA PRO A 230 -7.97 27.68 -14.48
C PRO A 230 -8.87 26.93 -13.48
N ALA A 231 -8.62 27.13 -12.19
CA ALA A 231 -9.52 26.70 -11.14
C ALA A 231 -9.69 27.81 -10.13
N ASP A 232 -10.86 27.88 -9.50
CA ASP A 232 -11.16 28.82 -8.44
C ASP A 232 -11.03 28.11 -7.09
N ILE A 233 -10.28 28.73 -6.18
CA ILE A 233 -10.14 28.26 -4.80
C ILE A 233 -10.44 29.41 -3.85
N GLU A 234 -11.44 29.25 -3.00
CA GLU A 234 -11.68 30.12 -1.85
C GLU A 234 -11.25 29.36 -0.59
N GLN A 235 -10.35 29.95 0.20
CA GLN A 235 -9.86 29.37 1.45
C GLN A 235 -10.09 30.34 2.58
N VAL A 236 -10.53 29.82 3.73
CA VAL A 236 -10.74 30.60 4.95
C VAL A 236 -10.09 29.86 6.10
N GLU A 237 -9.29 30.55 6.90
CA GLU A 237 -8.77 29.99 8.14
C GLU A 237 -9.87 30.10 9.20
N LEU A 238 -10.07 29.01 9.93
CA LEU A 238 -10.97 28.92 11.04
C LEU A 238 -10.15 29.00 12.33
N ARG A 239 -10.81 29.36 13.43
CA ARG A 239 -10.20 29.38 14.74
C ARG A 239 -9.53 28.04 15.03
N SER A 240 -8.28 28.13 15.45
CA SER A 240 -7.41 26.99 15.72
C SER A 240 -6.58 27.28 16.97
N ASP A 241 -6.25 26.23 17.71
CA ASP A 241 -5.27 26.32 18.80
C ASP A 241 -3.88 26.68 18.25
N LYS A 242 -3.03 27.31 19.07
CA LYS A 242 -1.71 27.86 18.70
C LYS A 242 -0.72 26.88 18.05
N GLU A 243 -0.98 25.57 18.11
CA GLU A 243 -0.08 24.51 17.61
C GLU A 243 -0.49 23.93 16.24
N GLY A 244 -1.51 24.51 15.57
CA GLY A 244 -2.05 23.99 14.32
C GLY A 244 -2.57 25.05 13.35
N SER A 245 -3.16 24.60 12.25
CA SER A 245 -3.98 25.45 11.38
C SER A 245 -5.29 24.74 11.07
N HIS A 246 -6.40 25.43 11.18
CA HIS A 246 -7.72 24.90 10.84
C HIS A 246 -8.24 25.76 9.69
N ARG A 247 -8.66 25.14 8.60
CA ARG A 247 -9.16 25.88 7.44
C ARG A 247 -10.29 25.14 6.77
N ILE A 248 -11.13 25.89 6.08
CA ILE A 248 -12.07 25.35 5.11
C ILE A 248 -11.70 25.85 3.71
N ARG A 249 -11.92 25.01 2.71
CA ARG A 249 -11.63 25.31 1.31
C ARG A 249 -12.81 24.94 0.43
N LYS A 250 -13.19 25.86 -0.44
CA LYS A 250 -14.06 25.64 -1.58
C LYS A 250 -13.19 25.65 -2.84
N ARG A 251 -13.22 24.59 -3.64
CA ARG A 251 -12.44 24.48 -4.90
C ARG A 251 -13.33 23.98 -6.03
N GLY A 252 -13.21 24.57 -7.21
CA GLY A 252 -14.03 24.22 -8.36
C GLY A 252 -13.75 25.06 -9.60
N SER A 253 -14.54 24.86 -10.65
CA SER A 253 -14.56 25.68 -11.87
C SER A 253 -15.95 25.58 -12.50
N ASP A 254 -16.33 26.54 -13.34
CA ASP A 254 -17.57 26.54 -14.13
C ASP A 254 -18.85 26.23 -13.35
N GLY A 255 -18.95 26.77 -12.13
CA GLY A 255 -20.14 26.64 -11.28
C GLY A 255 -20.24 25.35 -10.45
N TYR A 256 -19.29 24.42 -10.58
CA TYR A 256 -19.25 23.18 -9.79
C TYR A 256 -18.13 23.24 -8.73
N TYR A 257 -18.49 23.11 -7.45
CA TYR A 257 -17.57 23.26 -6.33
C TYR A 257 -17.62 22.09 -5.34
N ALA A 258 -16.45 21.72 -4.83
CA ALA A 258 -16.29 20.81 -3.69
C ALA A 258 -15.76 21.57 -2.46
N TYR A 259 -16.13 21.11 -1.26
CA TYR A 259 -15.87 21.78 0.00
C TYR A 259 -15.12 20.85 0.96
N TYR A 260 -14.12 21.38 1.64
CA TYR A 260 -13.22 20.61 2.49
C TYR A 260 -12.96 21.33 3.80
N GLU A 261 -12.86 20.58 4.89
CA GLU A 261 -12.30 21.02 6.16
C GLU A 261 -10.92 20.37 6.33
N THR A 262 -9.91 21.18 6.63
CA THR A 262 -8.56 20.73 6.89
C THR A 262 -8.13 21.16 8.29
N ARG A 263 -7.67 20.21 9.10
CA ARG A 263 -6.99 20.49 10.37
C ARG A 263 -5.57 20.01 10.28
N LYS A 264 -4.63 20.92 10.53
CA LYS A 264 -3.21 20.61 10.63
C LYS A 264 -2.78 20.72 12.07
N LYS A 265 -2.08 19.71 12.56
CA LYS A 265 -1.44 19.74 13.87
C LYS A 265 0.05 19.57 13.69
N ASN A 266 0.85 20.46 14.28
CA ASN A 266 2.29 20.29 14.30
C ASN A 266 2.61 19.14 15.26
N ILE A 267 3.13 18.03 14.75
CA ILE A 267 3.51 16.90 15.62
C ILE A 267 4.92 17.15 16.17
N ARG A 268 5.87 17.57 15.33
CA ARG A 268 7.28 17.90 15.68
C ARG A 268 7.86 18.91 14.69
N LYS A 269 9.05 19.48 14.97
CA LYS A 269 9.71 20.46 14.06
C LYS A 269 9.88 19.85 12.65
N GLY A 270 9.11 20.36 11.68
CA GLY A 270 9.13 19.92 10.28
C GLY A 270 8.11 18.81 9.91
N VAL A 271 7.39 18.24 10.88
CA VAL A 271 6.40 17.17 10.65
C VAL A 271 5.02 17.66 11.07
N LYS A 272 4.10 17.74 10.11
CA LYS A 272 2.72 18.17 10.31
C LYS A 272 1.77 17.01 9.98
N HIS A 273 0.82 16.75 10.85
CA HIS A 273 -0.34 15.93 10.54
C HIS A 273 -1.34 16.80 9.79
N GLU A 274 -1.88 16.35 8.67
CA GLU A 274 -2.97 17.02 7.95
C GLU A 274 -4.14 16.04 7.88
N ASP A 275 -5.23 16.42 8.53
CA ASP A 275 -6.50 15.71 8.48
C ASP A 275 -7.44 16.55 7.61
N GLU A 276 -7.68 16.09 6.38
CA GLU A 276 -8.53 16.77 5.40
C GLU A 276 -9.68 15.84 5.00
N HIS A 277 -10.91 16.34 5.08
CA HIS A 277 -12.08 15.58 4.65
C HIS A 277 -13.09 16.50 3.96
N MET A 278 -13.93 15.90 3.13
CA MET A 278 -14.96 16.61 2.39
C MET A 278 -16.17 16.88 3.29
N ILE A 279 -16.68 18.10 3.24
CA ILE A 279 -17.82 18.56 4.02
C ILE A 279 -18.95 19.01 3.09
N ARG A 280 -20.20 19.08 3.58
CA ARG A 280 -21.32 19.54 2.76
C ARG A 280 -21.27 21.06 2.59
N PRO A 281 -21.89 21.64 1.53
CA PRO A 281 -21.96 23.10 1.37
C PRO A 281 -22.60 23.81 2.57
N GLN A 282 -23.56 23.14 3.22
CA GLN A 282 -24.23 23.62 4.43
C GLN A 282 -23.27 23.68 5.62
N ASP A 283 -22.48 22.62 5.82
CA ASP A 283 -21.45 22.56 6.87
C ASP A 283 -20.37 23.62 6.63
N TYR A 284 -19.97 23.84 5.37
CA TYR A 284 -19.03 24.91 4.99
C TYR A 284 -19.59 26.30 5.34
N ALA A 285 -20.85 26.58 4.97
CA ALA A 285 -21.48 27.86 5.28
C ALA A 285 -21.64 28.07 6.80
N GLN A 286 -21.94 27.00 7.53
CA GLN A 286 -22.02 27.01 8.99
C GLN A 286 -20.66 27.31 9.62
N LEU A 287 -19.61 26.56 9.27
CA LEU A 287 -18.25 26.76 9.76
C LEU A 287 -17.70 28.15 9.40
N LEU A 288 -17.98 28.64 8.18
CA LEU A 288 -17.62 29.99 7.75
C LEU A 288 -18.28 31.07 8.61
N LYS A 289 -19.51 30.83 9.09
CA LYS A 289 -20.26 31.77 9.91
C LYS A 289 -19.88 31.71 11.38
N SER A 290 -19.64 30.51 11.92
CA SER A 290 -19.42 30.31 13.36
C SER A 290 -17.95 30.25 13.77
N GLU A 291 -17.08 29.69 12.93
CA GLU A 291 -15.70 29.35 13.28
C GLU A 291 -14.65 30.18 12.54
N LYS A 292 -15.04 31.12 11.66
CA LYS A 292 -14.08 31.95 10.93
C LYS A 292 -13.17 32.69 11.91
N ASP A 293 -11.87 32.60 11.66
CA ASP A 293 -10.89 33.39 12.41
C ASP A 293 -11.11 34.88 12.08
N PRO A 294 -11.40 35.73 13.08
CA PRO A 294 -11.65 37.17 12.88
C PRO A 294 -10.51 37.90 12.18
N ASP A 295 -9.27 37.44 12.39
CA ASP A 295 -8.06 38.05 11.83
C ASP A 295 -7.72 37.48 10.44
N SER A 296 -8.56 36.59 9.91
CA SER A 296 -8.38 35.98 8.59
C SER A 296 -9.36 36.52 7.56
N ASP A 297 -8.85 36.75 6.36
CA ASP A 297 -9.66 37.07 5.19
C ASP A 297 -10.00 35.82 4.38
N VAL A 298 -11.07 35.92 3.59
CA VAL A 298 -11.36 34.91 2.57
C VAL A 298 -10.33 35.06 1.45
N VAL A 299 -9.39 34.11 1.40
CA VAL A 299 -8.34 34.11 0.39
C VAL A 299 -8.87 33.45 -0.88
N LYS A 300 -9.04 34.25 -1.94
CA LYS A 300 -9.37 33.76 -3.27
C LYS A 300 -8.09 33.54 -4.08
N LYS A 301 -7.96 32.35 -4.68
CA LYS A 301 -6.83 31.97 -5.54
C LYS A 301 -7.37 31.42 -6.84
N ASN A 302 -6.74 31.82 -7.94
CA ASN A 302 -7.08 31.32 -9.27
C ASN A 302 -5.88 30.54 -9.83
N PRO A 303 -5.54 29.35 -9.28
CA PRO A 303 -4.42 28.57 -9.77
C PRO A 303 -4.63 28.10 -11.22
N GLN A 304 -3.53 28.06 -11.94
CA GLN A 304 -3.41 27.42 -13.25
C GLN A 304 -2.93 25.97 -13.05
N LEU A 305 -3.79 24.99 -13.36
CA LEU A 305 -3.48 23.56 -13.25
C LEU A 305 -2.93 23.03 -14.58
N PHE A 306 -1.88 22.24 -14.52
CA PHE A 306 -1.22 21.65 -15.71
C PHE A 306 -0.47 20.37 -15.31
N PHE A 307 -0.23 19.48 -16.28
CA PHE A 307 0.50 18.22 -16.09
C PHE A 307 1.97 18.35 -16.49
N VAL A 308 2.86 17.54 -15.87
CA VAL A 308 4.29 17.50 -16.18
C VAL A 308 4.74 16.03 -16.35
N GLU A 309 5.35 15.70 -17.48
CA GLU A 309 6.08 14.44 -17.69
C GLU A 309 7.55 14.63 -17.23
N ARG A 310 8.16 13.66 -16.49
CA ARG A 310 9.50 13.82 -15.86
C ARG A 310 10.59 13.01 -16.58
N PRO A 311 11.87 13.46 -16.62
CA PRO A 311 12.76 13.48 -15.43
C PRO A 311 13.77 14.67 -15.29
N ILE A 312 14.27 14.86 -14.06
CA ILE A 312 15.39 15.74 -13.57
C ILE A 312 15.14 17.28 -13.45
N LEU A 313 15.38 17.82 -12.24
CA LEU A 313 16.04 19.10 -11.84
C LEU A 313 15.35 20.01 -10.78
N ARG A 314 16.24 20.77 -10.12
CA ARG A 314 16.13 21.63 -8.90
C ARG A 314 15.36 22.95 -9.11
N ALA A 315 14.73 23.48 -8.05
CA ALA A 315 14.52 24.94 -7.89
C ALA A 315 14.28 25.38 -6.43
N ARG A 316 14.85 26.55 -6.06
CA ARG A 316 14.73 27.33 -4.79
C ARG A 316 13.63 28.39 -4.89
N CYS A 317 13.05 28.85 -3.75
CA CYS A 317 11.95 29.83 -3.73
C CYS A 317 12.10 31.13 -2.96
N ALA A 318 11.77 32.25 -3.63
CA ALA A 318 11.15 33.46 -3.06
C ALA A 318 10.45 34.28 -4.18
N ARG A 319 9.40 35.05 -3.82
CA ARG A 319 8.90 36.19 -4.60
C ARG A 319 8.70 37.36 -3.64
N GLY A 320 9.33 38.50 -3.95
CA GLY A 320 8.97 39.79 -3.38
C GLY A 320 10.15 40.73 -3.20
N ALA A 321 10.13 41.80 -4.00
CA ALA A 321 10.91 43.04 -3.94
C ALA A 321 12.39 42.98 -4.36
N ASP A 322 12.76 44.02 -5.11
CA ASP A 322 14.09 44.32 -5.62
C ASP A 322 15.18 44.28 -4.52
N ILE A 323 16.42 44.22 -5.02
CA ILE A 323 17.72 44.41 -4.35
C ILE A 323 18.41 43.12 -3.86
N PHE A 324 19.56 42.84 -4.51
CA PHE A 324 20.86 42.30 -4.01
C PHE A 324 21.50 41.24 -4.93
N PRO A 325 22.86 41.22 -5.02
CA PRO A 325 23.60 41.04 -6.26
C PRO A 325 23.98 39.59 -6.48
N SER A 326 24.25 39.29 -7.74
CA SER A 326 24.89 38.06 -8.20
C SER A 326 26.17 37.75 -7.41
N TYR A 327 26.27 36.55 -6.86
CA TYR A 327 27.56 35.95 -6.49
C TYR A 327 27.74 34.61 -7.20
N PRO A 328 28.95 34.35 -7.73
CA PRO A 328 29.24 33.18 -8.55
C PRO A 328 29.39 31.91 -7.70
N ILE A 329 29.11 30.80 -8.36
CA ILE A 329 29.15 29.45 -7.80
C ILE A 329 30.61 28.96 -7.82
N ALA A 330 31.06 28.40 -6.70
CA ALA A 330 32.16 27.43 -6.63
C ALA A 330 31.61 26.08 -6.16
#